data_AF-A0A3P7J1V3-F1
#
_entry.id   AF-A0A3P7J1V3-F1
#
_cell.length_a   1.000
_cell.length_b   1.000
_cell.length_c   1.000
_cell.angle_alpha   90.00
_cell.angle_beta   90.00
_cell.angle_gamma   90.00
#
_symmetry.space_group_name_H-M   'P 1'
#
loop_
_entity.id
_entity.type
_entity.pdbx_description
1 polymer ?
#
loop_
_entity_poly.entity_id
_entity_poly.type
_entity_poly.pdbx_seq_one_letter_code
_entity_poly.pdbx_strand_id
1 'polypeptide(L)'
;LIYDKSVDRSICEFRADSSIHKYFQSENTDYKGSGYDRGHLAAAGNHRRSQNSVDQTFLLSNMSPQVGRGFNRDKWNDLEKYARKVAKKSLNTYILTGPLYLPRKADDGNKYVRYKVIGANNVAVPTHFFKVILAETSPSNFEMECFVLPNEVLPDTAELSVFYVPLEMIERSAGFLIFDKLPSDKLKKVNGKKVGGFW
;
A
#
# COMPACT_ATOMS: atom_id res chain seq x y z
N LEU A 1 13.03 13.99 5.22
CA LEU A 1 13.07 12.67 5.92
C LEU A 1 14.24 12.66 6.88
N ILE A 2 13.98 12.47 8.19
CA ILE A 2 15.04 12.36 9.21
C ILE A 2 15.25 10.88 9.46
N TYR A 3 16.43 10.38 9.11
CA TYR A 3 16.81 8.99 9.33
C TYR A 3 17.92 8.92 10.38
N ASP A 4 17.76 8.01 11.33
CA ASP A 4 18.81 7.63 12.27
C ASP A 4 19.65 6.50 11.66
N LYS A 5 20.97 6.70 11.61
CA LYS A 5 21.92 5.75 11.03
C LYS A 5 22.10 4.49 11.89
N SER A 6 21.74 4.55 13.17
CA SER A 6 21.81 3.42 14.10
C SER A 6 20.69 2.39 13.88
N VAL A 7 19.64 2.75 13.15
CA VAL A 7 18.52 1.85 12.84
C VAL A 7 18.98 0.72 11.93
N ASP A 8 18.89 -0.51 12.43
CA ASP A 8 19.23 -1.73 11.72
C ASP A 8 17.97 -2.54 11.44
N ARG A 9 17.66 -2.72 10.16
CA ARG A 9 16.50 -3.51 9.73
C ARG A 9 16.75 -5.02 9.85
N SER A 10 18.01 -5.45 9.84
CA SER A 10 18.36 -6.87 9.82
C SER A 10 18.00 -7.61 11.12
N ILE A 11 17.87 -6.85 12.22
CA ILE A 11 17.46 -7.38 13.53
C ILE A 11 15.93 -7.37 13.74
N CYS A 12 15.15 -6.84 12.79
CA CYS A 12 13.69 -6.83 12.90
C CYS A 12 13.12 -8.23 12.64
N GLU A 13 12.15 -8.64 13.46
CA GLU A 13 11.51 -9.96 13.37
C GLU A 13 10.03 -9.84 13.04
N PHE A 14 9.58 -10.63 12.06
CA PHE A 14 8.16 -10.81 11.82
C PHE A 14 7.50 -11.52 12.99
N ARG A 15 6.53 -10.88 13.63
CA ARG A 15 5.84 -11.44 14.79
C ARG A 15 4.36 -11.05 14.82
N ALA A 16 3.54 -11.92 15.40
CA ALA A 16 2.13 -11.62 15.63
C ALA A 16 1.97 -10.40 16.54
N ASP A 17 0.91 -9.63 16.30
CA ASP A 17 0.56 -8.48 17.14
C ASP A 17 -0.28 -8.96 18.32
N SER A 18 0.32 -8.93 19.51
CA SER A 18 -0.33 -9.39 20.75
C SER A 18 -1.50 -8.51 21.19
N SER A 19 -1.67 -7.31 20.62
CA SER A 19 -2.84 -6.46 20.90
C SER A 19 -4.12 -6.94 20.21
N ILE A 20 -3.99 -7.75 19.16
CA ILE A 20 -5.12 -8.33 18.43
C ILE A 20 -5.57 -9.60 19.15
N HIS A 21 -6.88 -9.82 19.31
CA HIS A 21 -7.39 -11.06 19.91
C HIS A 21 -6.95 -12.28 19.08
N LYS A 22 -6.62 -13.40 19.75
CA LYS A 22 -6.02 -14.59 19.12
C LYS A 22 -6.78 -15.13 17.90
N TYR A 23 -8.12 -15.07 17.91
CA TYR A 23 -8.95 -15.51 16.78
C TYR A 23 -8.74 -14.73 15.48
N PHE A 24 -8.22 -13.50 15.58
CA PHE A 24 -8.06 -12.59 14.45
C PHE A 24 -6.58 -12.28 14.16
N GLN A 25 -5.65 -12.97 14.83
CA GLN A 25 -4.23 -12.86 14.55
C GLN A 25 -3.88 -13.65 13.29
N SER A 26 -2.99 -13.10 12.47
CA SER A 26 -2.21 -13.90 11.54
C SER A 26 -0.90 -14.31 12.21
N GLU A 27 -0.39 -15.47 11.83
CA GLU A 27 0.86 -16.04 12.35
C GLU A 27 1.85 -16.34 11.21
N ASN A 28 3.13 -16.45 11.55
CA ASN A 28 4.17 -16.78 10.56
C ASN A 28 3.92 -18.13 9.86
N THR A 29 3.26 -19.06 10.56
CA THR A 29 2.83 -20.36 10.06
C THR A 29 1.81 -20.24 8.93
N ASP A 30 0.97 -19.20 8.92
CA ASP A 30 -0.01 -18.99 7.84
C ASP A 30 0.67 -18.63 6.52
N TYR A 31 1.77 -17.87 6.59
CA TYR A 31 2.54 -17.44 5.43
C TYR A 31 3.55 -18.49 4.96
N LYS A 32 4.04 -19.34 5.88
CA LYS A 32 5.07 -20.35 5.59
C LYS A 32 4.56 -21.35 4.55
N GLY A 33 5.29 -21.48 3.43
CA GLY A 33 4.93 -22.41 2.35
C GLY A 33 3.68 -22.01 1.54
N SER A 34 3.11 -20.83 1.79
CA SER A 34 1.87 -20.37 1.14
C SER A 34 2.03 -19.97 -0.34
N GLY A 35 3.28 -19.68 -0.74
CA GLY A 35 3.63 -19.06 -2.02
C GLY A 35 3.65 -17.52 -2.00
N TYR A 36 3.31 -16.89 -0.87
CA TYR A 36 3.26 -15.44 -0.71
C TYR A 36 4.30 -14.92 0.29
N ASP A 37 4.78 -13.71 0.05
CA ASP A 37 5.55 -12.95 1.01
C ASP A 37 4.64 -12.34 2.08
N ARG A 38 5.23 -12.06 3.25
CA ARG A 38 4.69 -11.13 4.25
C ARG A 38 4.94 -9.70 3.75
N GLY A 39 4.02 -9.19 2.93
CA GLY A 39 4.13 -7.89 2.30
C GLY A 39 3.71 -6.77 3.24
N HIS A 40 4.59 -5.80 3.48
CA HIS A 40 4.31 -4.67 4.37
C HIS A 40 3.31 -3.69 3.72
N LEU A 41 2.34 -3.19 4.49
CA LEU A 41 1.51 -2.05 4.07
C LEU A 41 2.22 -0.72 4.40
N ALA A 42 2.62 -0.54 5.66
CA ALA A 42 3.55 0.48 6.10
C ALA A 42 4.99 -0.03 5.97
N ALA A 43 5.68 0.38 4.90
CA ALA A 43 6.99 -0.14 4.55
C ALA A 43 8.08 0.27 5.56
N ALA A 44 8.88 -0.71 6.02
CA ALA A 44 10.01 -0.50 6.95
C ALA A 44 10.94 0.67 6.55
N GLY A 45 11.21 0.82 5.25
CA GLY A 45 12.07 1.89 4.71
C GLY A 45 11.56 3.32 4.97
N ASN A 46 10.30 3.48 5.37
CA ASN A 46 9.69 4.78 5.67
C ASN A 46 9.85 5.18 7.15
N HIS A 47 10.13 4.23 8.06
CA HIS A 47 10.05 4.41 9.51
C HIS A 47 11.42 4.35 10.21
N ARG A 48 12.44 4.99 9.64
CA ARG A 48 13.83 4.90 10.10
C ARG A 48 14.25 5.98 11.12
N ARG A 49 13.32 6.43 11.96
CA ARG A 49 13.61 7.45 13.00
C ARG A 49 14.13 6.82 14.30
N SER A 50 13.72 5.60 14.60
CA SER A 50 14.18 4.82 15.74
C SER A 50 14.04 3.34 15.43
N GLN A 51 14.75 2.49 16.17
CA GLN A 51 14.65 1.03 16.02
C GLN A 51 13.22 0.55 16.28
N ASN A 52 12.58 1.03 17.34
CA ASN A 52 11.20 0.70 17.66
C ASN A 52 10.22 1.05 16.53
N SER A 53 10.40 2.19 15.84
CA SER A 53 9.55 2.56 14.71
C SER A 53 9.66 1.60 13.53
N VAL A 54 10.85 1.07 13.23
CA VAL A 54 11.01 0.08 12.16
C VAL A 54 10.54 -1.30 12.63
N ASP A 55 10.80 -1.70 13.88
CA ASP A 55 10.38 -2.99 14.44
C ASP A 55 8.86 -3.16 14.40
N GLN A 56 8.11 -2.09 14.71
CA GLN A 56 6.64 -2.11 14.64
C GLN A 56 6.11 -2.39 13.23
N THR A 57 6.89 -2.06 12.18
CA THR A 57 6.47 -2.38 10.80
C THR A 57 6.49 -3.88 10.51
N PHE A 58 7.18 -4.69 11.31
CA PHE A 58 7.25 -6.15 11.15
C PHE A 58 6.15 -6.91 11.92
N LEU A 59 5.22 -6.20 12.59
CA LEU A 59 4.02 -6.81 13.14
C LEU A 59 3.16 -7.39 12.01
N LEU A 60 2.65 -8.61 12.20
CA LEU A 60 1.83 -9.29 11.19
C LEU A 60 0.47 -8.59 10.95
N SER A 61 0.03 -7.72 11.86
CA SER A 61 -1.11 -6.82 11.65
C SER A 61 -0.85 -5.77 10.54
N ASN A 62 0.42 -5.51 10.19
CA ASN A 62 0.83 -4.66 9.06
C ASN A 62 1.12 -5.47 7.78
N MET A 63 0.86 -6.78 7.77
CA MET A 63 1.16 -7.65 6.64
C MET A 63 -0.09 -7.98 5.83
N SER A 64 0.13 -8.22 4.55
CA SER A 64 -0.82 -8.92 3.69
C SER A 64 -0.07 -9.91 2.79
N PRO A 65 -0.67 -11.04 2.40
CA PRO A 65 -0.07 -11.96 1.44
C PRO A 65 0.15 -11.28 0.09
N GLN A 66 1.40 -11.10 -0.29
CA GLN A 66 1.78 -10.47 -1.56
C GLN A 66 2.57 -11.44 -2.43
N VAL A 67 2.34 -11.41 -3.74
CA VAL A 67 3.21 -12.10 -4.69
C VAL A 67 4.64 -11.58 -4.50
N GLY A 68 5.61 -12.49 -4.39
CA GLY A 68 6.99 -12.14 -4.06
C GLY A 68 7.71 -11.47 -5.23
N ARG A 69 8.32 -12.30 -6.09
CA ARG A 69 9.00 -11.84 -7.31
C ARG A 69 7.99 -11.28 -8.32
N GLY A 70 8.32 -10.16 -8.94
CA GLY A 70 7.47 -9.41 -9.86
C GLY A 70 6.48 -8.47 -9.20
N PHE A 71 6.34 -8.51 -7.87
CA PHE A 71 5.42 -7.63 -7.14
C PHE A 71 6.03 -7.06 -5.85
N ASN A 72 5.91 -7.71 -4.69
CA ASN A 72 6.40 -7.20 -3.39
C ASN A 72 7.88 -6.80 -3.45
N ARG A 73 8.71 -7.67 -4.03
CA ARG A 73 10.17 -7.47 -4.08
C ARG A 73 10.60 -6.47 -5.16
N ASP A 74 9.73 -6.23 -6.14
CA ASP A 74 10.02 -5.53 -7.39
C ASP A 74 9.05 -4.35 -7.59
N LYS A 75 7.98 -4.48 -8.40
CA LYS A 75 7.11 -3.36 -8.80
C LYS A 75 6.44 -2.61 -7.63
N TRP A 76 6.03 -3.31 -6.58
CA TRP A 76 5.48 -2.68 -5.38
C TRP A 76 6.56 -1.88 -4.63
N ASN A 77 7.77 -2.41 -4.51
CA ASN A 77 8.91 -1.72 -3.94
C ASN A 77 9.34 -0.51 -4.80
N ASP A 78 9.18 -0.55 -6.12
CA ASP A 78 9.38 0.63 -6.98
C ASP A 78 8.42 1.76 -6.62
N LEU A 79 7.14 1.44 -6.41
CA LEU A 79 6.14 2.41 -5.95
C LEU A 79 6.48 2.97 -4.56
N GLU A 80 6.98 2.14 -3.65
CA GLU A 80 7.45 2.61 -2.34
C GLU A 80 8.69 3.52 -2.44
N LYS A 81 9.66 3.19 -3.31
CA LYS A 81 10.81 4.04 -3.59
C LYS A 81 10.37 5.36 -4.20
N TYR A 82 9.39 5.33 -5.11
CA TYR A 82 8.78 6.51 -5.70
C TYR A 82 8.13 7.40 -4.64
N ALA A 83 7.30 6.84 -3.76
CA ALA A 83 6.67 7.59 -2.68
C ALA A 83 7.70 8.26 -1.76
N ARG A 84 8.82 7.58 -1.45
CA ARG A 84 9.95 8.18 -0.72
C ARG A 84 10.64 9.30 -1.51
N LYS A 85 10.72 9.20 -2.84
CA LYS A 85 11.27 10.26 -3.71
C LYS A 85 10.37 11.49 -3.72
N VAL A 86 9.05 11.31 -3.78
CA VAL A 86 8.06 12.40 -3.62
C VAL A 86 8.26 13.05 -2.25
N ALA A 87 8.30 12.26 -1.16
CA ALA A 87 8.45 12.78 0.20
C ALA A 87 9.76 13.55 0.46
N LYS A 88 10.82 13.31 -0.31
CA LYS A 88 12.07 14.09 -0.22
C LYS A 88 11.96 15.47 -0.87
N LYS A 89 10.98 15.68 -1.75
CA LYS A 89 10.77 16.93 -2.51
C LYS A 89 9.60 17.77 -2.01
N SER A 90 8.86 17.27 -1.01
CA SER A 90 7.66 17.89 -0.47
C SER A 90 7.89 18.35 0.97
N LEU A 91 7.11 19.33 1.43
CA LEU A 91 7.13 19.76 2.83
C LEU A 91 6.61 18.66 3.76
N ASN A 92 5.45 18.11 3.40
CA ASN A 92 4.83 16.98 4.07
C ASN A 92 4.36 15.96 3.04
N THR A 93 4.27 14.69 3.43
CA THR A 93 3.69 13.64 2.59
C THR A 93 2.93 12.65 3.44
N TYR A 94 1.69 12.41 3.04
CA TYR A 94 0.77 11.48 3.67
C TYR A 94 0.52 10.33 2.71
N ILE A 95 0.63 9.10 3.20
CA ILE A 95 0.50 7.91 2.36
C ILE A 95 -0.53 7.00 3.01
N LEU A 96 -1.60 6.70 2.28
CA LEU A 96 -2.51 5.62 2.63
C LEU A 96 -2.22 4.41 1.76
N THR A 97 -2.20 3.22 2.35
CA THR A 97 -1.93 1.96 1.66
C THR A 97 -2.88 0.91 2.21
N GLY A 98 -3.42 0.07 1.33
CA GLY A 98 -4.29 -1.01 1.78
C GLY A 98 -4.62 -2.05 0.71
N PRO A 99 -5.22 -3.17 1.13
CA PRO A 99 -5.68 -4.22 0.23
C PRO A 99 -7.00 -3.86 -0.45
N LEU A 100 -7.27 -4.46 -1.60
CA LEU A 100 -8.56 -4.44 -2.29
C LEU A 100 -8.97 -5.86 -2.72
N TYR A 101 -10.28 -6.10 -2.70
CA TYR A 101 -10.92 -7.36 -3.13
C TYR A 101 -11.87 -7.05 -4.28
N LEU A 102 -11.32 -6.86 -5.48
CA LEU A 102 -12.06 -6.38 -6.64
C LEU A 102 -12.83 -7.50 -7.33
N PRO A 103 -14.07 -7.25 -7.79
CA PRO A 103 -14.85 -8.24 -8.51
C PRO A 103 -14.29 -8.50 -9.90
N ARG A 104 -14.39 -9.74 -10.38
CA ARG A 104 -14.15 -10.12 -11.78
C ARG A 104 -15.42 -10.69 -12.39
N LYS A 105 -15.62 -10.46 -13.68
CA LYS A 105 -16.73 -11.06 -14.44
C LYS A 105 -16.41 -12.54 -14.68
N ALA A 106 -17.34 -13.43 -14.37
CA ALA A 106 -17.24 -14.85 -14.65
C ALA A 106 -17.94 -15.21 -15.98
N ASP A 107 -17.77 -16.47 -16.41
CA ASP A 107 -18.27 -16.96 -17.70
C ASP A 107 -19.80 -16.94 -17.79
N ASP A 108 -20.49 -17.01 -16.65
CA ASP A 108 -21.95 -16.88 -16.53
C ASP A 108 -22.46 -15.43 -16.72
N GLY A 109 -21.55 -14.48 -16.91
CA GLY A 109 -21.86 -13.06 -17.08
C GLY A 109 -21.98 -12.26 -15.78
N ASN A 110 -22.00 -12.92 -14.62
CA ASN A 110 -22.10 -12.27 -13.31
C ASN A 110 -20.73 -11.81 -12.80
N LYS A 111 -20.74 -10.97 -11.76
CA LYS A 111 -19.52 -10.48 -11.10
C LYS A 111 -19.37 -11.15 -9.74
N TYR A 112 -18.18 -11.67 -9.48
CA TYR A 112 -17.83 -12.30 -8.21
C TYR A 112 -16.56 -11.71 -7.62
N VAL A 113 -16.54 -11.59 -6.31
CA VAL A 113 -15.29 -11.37 -5.55
C VAL A 113 -14.77 -12.74 -5.15
N ARG A 114 -13.58 -13.10 -5.62
CA ARG A 114 -12.92 -14.36 -5.29
C ARG A 114 -11.47 -14.10 -4.95
N TYR A 115 -11.04 -14.60 -3.80
CA TYR A 115 -9.65 -14.51 -3.34
C TYR A 115 -9.26 -15.79 -2.60
N LYS A 116 -7.97 -16.10 -2.61
CA LYS A 116 -7.41 -17.21 -1.83
C LYS A 116 -7.35 -16.81 -0.35
N VAL A 117 -7.47 -17.79 0.55
CA VAL A 117 -7.07 -17.66 1.95
C VAL A 117 -5.90 -18.61 2.21
N ILE A 118 -4.99 -18.24 3.12
CA ILE A 118 -3.80 -19.05 3.47
C ILE A 118 -3.74 -19.34 4.97
N GLY A 119 -3.10 -20.45 5.31
CA GLY A 119 -2.87 -20.84 6.70
C GLY A 119 -4.11 -21.35 7.43
N ALA A 120 -3.94 -21.70 8.69
CA ALA A 120 -5.03 -22.15 9.55
C ALA A 120 -5.97 -20.99 9.94
N ASN A 121 -5.43 -19.76 9.98
CA ASN A 121 -6.19 -18.56 10.31
C ASN A 121 -6.91 -17.94 9.10
N ASN A 122 -6.88 -18.60 7.93
CA ASN A 122 -7.55 -18.16 6.71
C ASN A 122 -7.22 -16.70 6.33
N VAL A 123 -5.95 -16.32 6.38
CA VAL A 123 -5.50 -14.97 6.03
C VAL A 123 -5.82 -14.70 4.56
N ALA A 124 -6.62 -13.68 4.30
CA ALA A 124 -7.06 -13.33 2.96
C ALA A 124 -5.88 -12.84 2.10
N VAL A 125 -5.79 -13.34 0.86
CA VAL A 125 -4.85 -12.87 -0.16
C VAL A 125 -5.54 -11.79 -0.99
N PRO A 126 -5.18 -10.50 -0.85
CA PRO A 126 -5.84 -9.44 -1.61
C PRO A 126 -5.69 -9.62 -3.11
N THR A 127 -6.71 -9.22 -3.86
CA THR A 127 -6.64 -9.24 -5.34
C THR A 127 -5.75 -8.14 -5.88
N HIS A 128 -5.74 -7.00 -5.19
CA HIS A 128 -5.00 -5.79 -5.55
C HIS A 128 -4.56 -5.07 -4.27
N PHE A 129 -3.66 -4.12 -4.43
CA PHE A 129 -3.30 -3.15 -3.40
C PHE A 129 -3.41 -1.74 -3.96
N PHE A 130 -3.79 -0.81 -3.11
CA PHE A 130 -3.80 0.61 -3.45
C PHE A 130 -2.74 1.38 -2.68
N LYS A 131 -2.29 2.48 -3.26
CA LYS A 131 -1.54 3.52 -2.55
C LYS A 131 -2.04 4.89 -2.98
N VAL A 132 -2.42 5.72 -2.03
CA VAL A 132 -2.74 7.14 -2.25
C VAL A 132 -1.65 7.97 -1.58
N ILE A 133 -0.97 8.78 -2.37
CA ILE A 133 0.12 9.68 -1.95
C ILE A 133 -0.41 11.11 -2.03
N LEU A 134 -0.45 11.82 -0.91
CA LEU A 134 -0.78 13.23 -0.84
C LEU A 134 0.46 14.02 -0.41
N ALA A 135 0.96 14.85 -1.30
CA ALA A 135 2.19 15.61 -1.12
C ALA A 135 1.89 17.11 -1.00
N GLU A 136 2.34 17.73 0.10
CA GLU A 136 2.30 19.19 0.24
C GLU A 136 3.53 19.80 -0.44
N THR A 137 3.37 20.33 -1.65
CA THR A 137 4.49 20.84 -2.47
C THR A 137 4.93 22.24 -2.06
N SER A 138 4.00 23.03 -1.51
CA SER A 138 4.24 24.32 -0.86
C SER A 138 3.12 24.55 0.15
N PRO A 139 3.22 25.53 1.07
CA PRO A 139 2.25 25.67 2.15
C PRO A 139 0.80 25.70 1.63
N SER A 140 -0.01 24.75 2.09
CA SER A 140 -1.41 24.57 1.66
C SER A 140 -1.64 24.25 0.18
N ASN A 141 -0.63 23.84 -0.59
CA ASN A 141 -0.79 23.35 -1.96
C ASN A 141 -0.43 21.88 -2.04
N PHE A 142 -1.40 21.06 -2.44
CA PHE A 142 -1.27 19.61 -2.44
C PHE A 142 -1.33 19.03 -3.84
N GLU A 143 -0.55 17.99 -4.08
CA GLU A 143 -0.64 17.12 -5.24
C GLU A 143 -0.93 15.70 -4.77
N MET A 144 -1.87 15.03 -5.42
CA MET A 144 -2.29 13.67 -5.08
C MET A 144 -1.97 12.70 -6.22
N GLU A 145 -1.54 11.49 -5.86
CA GLU A 145 -1.34 10.39 -6.79
C GLU A 145 -1.96 9.10 -6.23
N CYS A 146 -2.78 8.45 -7.05
CA CYS A 146 -3.61 7.31 -6.67
C CYS A 146 -3.26 6.12 -7.54
N PHE A 147 -2.78 5.04 -6.92
CA PHE A 147 -2.34 3.83 -7.60
C PHE A 147 -3.18 2.63 -7.16
N VAL A 148 -3.50 1.74 -8.11
CA VAL A 148 -4.01 0.38 -7.84
C VAL A 148 -3.22 -0.61 -8.67
N LEU A 149 -2.57 -1.57 -7.99
CA LEU A 149 -1.78 -2.61 -8.63
C LEU A 149 -2.38 -3.99 -8.32
N PRO A 150 -2.47 -4.90 -9.31
CA PRO A 150 -2.89 -6.27 -9.07
C PRO A 150 -1.82 -7.04 -8.30
N ASN A 151 -2.24 -7.92 -7.39
CA ASN A 151 -1.36 -8.78 -6.61
C ASN A 151 -0.91 -10.00 -7.44
N GLU A 152 -0.13 -9.73 -8.49
CA GLU A 152 0.35 -10.71 -9.47
C GLU A 152 1.74 -10.30 -9.98
N VAL A 153 2.39 -11.18 -10.74
CA VAL A 153 3.71 -10.88 -11.35
C VAL A 153 3.53 -9.77 -12.39
N LEU A 154 4.18 -8.63 -12.19
CA LEU A 154 4.15 -7.51 -13.13
C LEU A 154 5.45 -7.39 -13.91
N PRO A 155 5.42 -6.94 -15.19
CA PRO A 155 6.64 -6.68 -15.94
C PRO A 155 7.48 -5.57 -15.31
N ASP A 156 8.79 -5.76 -15.22
CA ASP A 156 9.72 -4.75 -14.69
C ASP A 156 9.68 -3.46 -15.51
N THR A 157 9.42 -3.55 -16.82
CA THR A 157 9.32 -2.43 -17.76
C THR A 157 8.04 -1.60 -17.60
N ALA A 158 7.02 -2.08 -16.87
CA ALA A 158 5.80 -1.33 -16.67
C ALA A 158 6.06 -0.05 -15.85
N GLU A 159 5.73 1.10 -16.42
CA GLU A 159 5.82 2.38 -15.72
C GLU A 159 4.75 2.47 -14.61
N LEU A 160 5.04 3.17 -13.50
CA LEU A 160 4.06 3.31 -12.41
C LEU A 160 2.79 4.07 -12.83
N SER A 161 2.93 4.99 -13.79
CA SER A 161 1.84 5.82 -14.33
C SER A 161 0.71 5.01 -14.94
N VAL A 162 0.98 3.80 -15.45
CA VAL A 162 -0.07 2.92 -16.03
C VAL A 162 -1.02 2.39 -14.96
N PHE A 163 -0.64 2.45 -13.68
CA PHE A 163 -1.45 2.03 -12.54
C PHE A 163 -2.20 3.18 -11.89
N TYR A 164 -2.16 4.38 -12.47
CA TYR A 164 -2.98 5.49 -12.01
C TYR A 164 -4.47 5.18 -12.12
N VAL A 165 -5.22 5.47 -11.07
CA VAL A 165 -6.68 5.39 -11.03
C VAL A 165 -7.29 6.64 -10.42
N PRO A 166 -8.57 6.96 -10.69
CA PRO A 166 -9.28 8.00 -9.94
C PRO A 166 -9.34 7.66 -8.44
N LEU A 167 -9.30 8.67 -7.57
CA LEU A 167 -9.41 8.46 -6.11
C LEU A 167 -10.73 7.74 -5.77
N GLU A 168 -11.80 8.13 -6.44
CA GLU A 168 -13.16 7.63 -6.23
C GLU A 168 -13.26 6.14 -6.54
N MET A 169 -12.42 5.61 -7.42
CA MET A 169 -12.35 4.17 -7.68
C MET A 169 -11.86 3.42 -6.43
N ILE A 170 -10.82 3.95 -5.77
CA ILE A 170 -10.26 3.37 -4.55
C ILE A 170 -11.30 3.46 -3.43
N GLU A 171 -11.88 4.65 -3.20
CA GLU A 171 -12.88 4.86 -2.13
C GLU A 171 -14.10 3.95 -2.29
N ARG A 172 -14.65 3.85 -3.52
CA ARG A 172 -15.78 2.94 -3.81
C ARG A 172 -15.44 1.48 -3.58
N SER A 173 -14.21 1.08 -3.87
CA SER A 173 -13.78 -0.32 -3.76
C SER A 173 -13.34 -0.68 -2.34
N ALA A 174 -12.81 0.27 -1.59
CA ALA A 174 -12.30 0.07 -0.23
C ALA A 174 -13.37 0.31 0.85
N GLY A 175 -14.42 1.08 0.53
CA GLY A 175 -15.55 1.32 1.43
C GLY A 175 -15.32 2.44 2.45
N PHE A 176 -14.39 3.37 2.20
CA PHE A 176 -14.15 4.54 3.04
C PHE A 176 -13.64 5.73 2.23
N LEU A 177 -13.78 6.94 2.78
CA LEU A 177 -13.31 8.18 2.18
C LEU A 177 -11.83 8.43 2.56
N ILE A 178 -11.08 9.03 1.64
CA ILE A 178 -9.65 9.26 1.76
C ILE A 178 -9.38 10.76 1.65
N PHE A 179 -8.78 11.33 2.71
CA PHE A 179 -8.52 12.78 2.81
C PHE A 179 -9.77 13.66 2.67
N ASP A 180 -10.92 13.19 3.17
CA ASP A 180 -12.21 13.89 3.17
C ASP A 180 -12.19 15.28 3.84
N LYS A 181 -11.22 15.52 4.73
CA LYS A 181 -10.99 16.82 5.38
C LYS A 181 -10.08 17.78 4.59
N LEU A 182 -9.52 17.37 3.46
CA LEU A 182 -8.70 18.25 2.61
C LEU A 182 -9.61 19.21 1.84
N PRO A 183 -9.50 20.53 2.02
CA PRO A 183 -10.32 21.46 1.25
C PRO A 183 -9.95 21.38 -0.24
N SER A 184 -10.98 21.29 -1.11
CA SER A 184 -10.79 21.02 -2.54
C SER A 184 -9.97 22.10 -3.26
N ASP A 185 -10.00 23.35 -2.78
CA ASP A 185 -9.21 24.45 -3.33
C ASP A 185 -7.71 24.29 -3.07
N LYS A 186 -7.31 23.45 -2.10
CA LYS A 186 -5.90 23.18 -1.79
C LYS A 186 -5.29 22.09 -2.67
N LEU A 187 -6.12 21.22 -3.25
CA LEU A 187 -5.67 20.17 -4.15
C LEU A 187 -5.44 20.73 -5.57
N LYS A 188 -4.18 20.77 -6.01
CA LYS A 188 -3.77 21.39 -7.27
C LYS A 188 -3.64 20.40 -8.41
N LYS A 189 -3.23 19.17 -8.11
CA LYS A 189 -3.12 18.09 -9.10
C LYS A 189 -3.58 16.76 -8.56
N VAL A 190 -4.12 15.93 -9.45
CA VAL A 190 -4.39 14.50 -9.23
C VAL A 190 -3.79 13.72 -10.39
N ASN A 191 -2.95 12.72 -10.10
CA ASN A 191 -2.27 11.88 -11.09
C ASN A 191 -1.57 12.70 -12.19
N GLY A 192 -0.85 13.76 -11.78
CA GLY A 192 -0.13 14.67 -12.67
C GLY A 192 -1.01 15.69 -13.43
N LYS A 193 -2.34 15.60 -13.37
CA LYS A 193 -3.27 16.51 -14.06
C LYS A 193 -3.75 17.63 -13.12
N LYS A 194 -3.85 18.86 -13.63
CA LYS A 194 -4.38 20.00 -12.85
C LYS A 194 -5.85 19.79 -12.51
N VAL A 195 -6.23 20.05 -11.26
CA VAL A 195 -7.63 20.09 -10.83
C VAL A 195 -8.29 21.36 -11.40
N GLY A 196 -9.48 21.21 -12.00
CA GLY A 196 -10.24 22.34 -12.56
C GLY A 196 -9.77 22.84 -13.94
N GLY A 197 -8.88 22.11 -14.62
CA GLY A 197 -8.59 22.38 -16.03
C GLY A 197 -9.73 21.89 -16.91
N PHE A 198 -10.33 22.80 -17.70
CA PHE A 198 -11.21 22.41 -18.80
C PHE A 198 -10.41 21.64 -19.85
N TRP A 199 -11.03 20.58 -20.38
CA TRP A 199 -10.55 19.82 -21.54
C TRP A 199 -10.53 20.69 -22.80
#